data_AF-W7E7B6-F1
#
_entry.id   AF-W7E7B6-F1
#
_cell.length_a   1.000
_cell.length_b   1.000
_cell.length_c   1.000
_cell.angle_alpha   90.00
_cell.angle_beta   90.00
_cell.angle_gamma   90.00
#
_symmetry.space_group_name_H-M   'P 1'
#
loop_
_entity.id
_entity.type
_entity.pdbx_description
1 polymer ?
#
loop_
_entity_poly.entity_id
_entity_poly.type
_entity_poly.pdbx_seq_one_letter_code
_entity_poly.pdbx_strand_id
1 'polypeptide(L)'
;MKAFFFLALLAPVFAMPANQGCNAGQASAVTGGGGAAGNATCAMTKAHLEKGIKANLKIQAQELQGIQTLQAQLDTPDFNATQTKVLDIQTRGIEIRAKNQKLAKDISSPALDGLNIVEGAQVKEKDQVTGLKGQAAADKDTLDTLVKEVMDGTAQNKKNLDAAKSQKC
;
A
#
# COMPACT_ATOMS: atom_id res chain seq x y z
N MET A 1 48.12 -20.22 11.32
CA MET A 1 48.44 -21.64 11.47
C MET A 1 47.15 -22.45 11.42
N LYS A 2 47.25 -23.65 10.83
CA LYS A 2 46.30 -24.79 10.72
C LYS A 2 45.25 -24.84 11.85
N ALA A 3 44.00 -25.28 11.64
CA ALA A 3 43.67 -26.60 11.12
C ALA A 3 42.23 -26.72 10.58
N PHE A 4 42.09 -27.64 9.61
CA PHE A 4 40.86 -28.24 9.12
C PHE A 4 40.23 -29.16 10.18
N PHE A 5 38.90 -29.25 10.18
CA PHE A 5 38.21 -30.48 10.56
C PHE A 5 37.01 -30.71 9.62
N PHE A 6 37.17 -31.71 8.76
CA PHE A 6 36.10 -32.40 8.05
C PHE A 6 35.44 -33.39 9.02
N LEU A 7 34.11 -33.43 9.08
CA LEU A 7 33.38 -34.60 9.55
C LEU A 7 32.23 -34.88 8.57
N ALA A 8 32.43 -35.91 7.77
CA ALA A 8 31.42 -36.51 6.92
C ALA A 8 30.59 -37.51 7.75
N LEU A 9 29.26 -37.48 7.59
CA LEU A 9 28.35 -38.52 8.05
C LEU A 9 27.59 -39.04 6.83
N LEU A 10 27.93 -40.27 6.45
CA LEU A 10 27.28 -41.09 5.44
C LEU A 10 26.17 -41.91 6.12
N ALA A 11 24.97 -41.93 5.52
CA ALA A 11 23.95 -42.94 5.76
C ALA A 11 23.67 -43.69 4.44
N PRO A 12 23.51 -45.02 4.43
CA PRO A 12 23.42 -45.78 3.19
C PRO A 12 22.03 -46.40 2.92
N VAL A 13 21.80 -46.67 1.62
CA VAL A 13 20.95 -47.71 0.97
C VAL A 13 19.42 -47.56 0.96
N PHE A 14 18.80 -47.36 -0.22
CA PHE A 14 18.30 -48.43 -1.10
C PHE A 14 17.80 -47.87 -2.44
N ALA A 15 17.98 -48.66 -3.50
CA ALA A 15 18.03 -48.24 -4.89
C ALA A 15 16.78 -48.61 -5.71
N MET A 16 16.47 -47.73 -6.68
CA MET A 16 16.06 -48.00 -8.08
C MET A 16 14.67 -48.60 -8.38
N PRO A 17 14.05 -48.31 -9.56
CA PRO A 17 14.66 -48.42 -10.90
C PRO A 17 14.59 -47.19 -11.82
N ALA A 18 15.46 -47.30 -12.83
CA ALA A 18 15.76 -46.33 -13.88
C ALA A 18 14.94 -46.55 -15.17
N ASN A 19 15.10 -45.58 -16.08
CA ASN A 19 14.87 -45.61 -17.53
C ASN A 19 13.42 -45.29 -17.95
N GLN A 20 13.10 -44.37 -18.85
CA GLN A 20 13.70 -43.91 -20.12
C GLN A 20 13.33 -42.42 -20.29
N GLY A 21 13.98 -41.53 -21.03
CA GLY A 21 15.03 -41.56 -22.04
C GLY A 21 15.19 -40.11 -22.54
N CYS A 22 16.34 -39.82 -23.11
CA CYS A 22 16.87 -38.48 -23.40
C CYS A 22 16.03 -37.61 -24.35
N ASN A 23 15.90 -36.31 -24.06
CA ASN A 23 16.46 -35.26 -24.93
C ASN A 23 16.42 -33.88 -24.26
N ALA A 24 17.56 -33.44 -23.74
CA ALA A 24 17.87 -32.03 -23.57
C ALA A 24 18.58 -31.56 -24.86
N GLY A 25 18.00 -30.60 -25.55
CA GLY A 25 18.68 -29.88 -26.62
C GLY A 25 17.87 -29.70 -27.89
N GLN A 26 17.04 -28.65 -27.91
CA GLN A 26 17.16 -27.63 -28.95
C GLN A 26 16.43 -26.37 -28.50
N ALA A 27 17.22 -25.31 -28.33
CA ALA A 27 16.72 -23.95 -28.24
C ALA A 27 15.93 -23.66 -29.52
N SER A 28 14.61 -23.50 -29.39
CA SER A 28 13.82 -22.79 -30.38
C SER A 28 13.41 -21.48 -29.72
N ALA A 29 14.04 -20.39 -30.17
CA ALA A 29 13.71 -19.05 -29.77
C ALA A 29 12.22 -18.80 -30.08
N VAL A 30 11.37 -18.82 -29.05
CA VAL A 30 10.01 -18.29 -29.18
C VAL A 30 10.12 -16.77 -29.14
N THR A 31 10.36 -16.21 -30.32
CA THR A 31 10.04 -14.82 -30.61
C THR A 31 8.52 -14.70 -30.66
N GLY A 32 7.95 -13.84 -29.82
CA GLY A 32 6.56 -13.38 -29.95
C GLY A 32 5.52 -14.19 -29.19
N GLY A 33 5.36 -13.92 -27.89
CA GLY A 33 4.22 -14.43 -27.10
C GLY A 33 3.92 -13.68 -25.80
N GLY A 34 4.68 -12.64 -25.45
CA GLY A 34 4.49 -11.88 -24.20
C GLY A 34 3.29 -10.93 -24.18
N GLY A 35 2.63 -10.73 -25.33
CA GLY A 35 1.59 -9.71 -25.49
C GLY A 35 0.30 -10.00 -24.71
N ALA A 36 -0.25 -11.21 -24.79
CA ALA A 36 -1.56 -11.50 -24.20
C ALA A 36 -1.51 -11.74 -22.68
N ALA A 37 -0.53 -12.51 -22.20
CA ALA A 37 -0.39 -12.82 -20.77
C ALA A 37 0.15 -11.62 -19.95
N GLY A 38 1.07 -10.83 -20.53
CA GLY A 38 1.53 -9.58 -19.93
C GLY A 38 0.43 -8.53 -19.86
N ASN A 39 -0.38 -8.41 -20.92
CA ASN A 39 -1.51 -7.48 -20.96
C ASN A 39 -2.64 -7.89 -19.98
N ALA A 40 -3.00 -9.18 -19.91
CA ALA A 40 -3.97 -9.66 -18.94
C ALA A 40 -3.54 -9.38 -17.48
N THR A 41 -2.24 -9.52 -17.17
CA THR A 41 -1.69 -9.19 -15.85
C THR A 41 -1.70 -7.68 -15.58
N CYS A 42 -1.41 -6.86 -16.59
CA CYS A 42 -1.53 -5.40 -16.50
C CYS A 42 -2.98 -4.99 -16.22
N ALA A 43 -3.94 -5.50 -16.98
CA ALA A 43 -5.35 -5.13 -16.87
C ALA A 43 -5.92 -5.49 -15.48
N MET A 44 -5.59 -6.68 -14.96
CA MET A 44 -5.97 -7.07 -13.60
C MET A 44 -5.32 -6.16 -12.55
N THR A 45 -4.02 -5.88 -12.67
CA THR A 45 -3.30 -5.01 -11.73
C THR A 45 -3.85 -3.58 -11.75
N LYS A 46 -4.20 -3.04 -12.93
CA LYS A 46 -4.90 -1.76 -13.09
C LYS A 46 -6.25 -1.76 -12.38
N ALA A 47 -7.05 -2.80 -12.55
CA ALA A 47 -8.34 -2.92 -11.87
C ALA A 47 -8.19 -2.96 -10.34
N HIS A 48 -7.19 -3.68 -9.83
CA HIS A 48 -6.87 -3.70 -8.40
C HIS A 48 -6.40 -2.34 -7.89
N LEU A 49 -5.54 -1.65 -8.65
CA LEU A 49 -5.08 -0.30 -8.32
C LEU A 49 -6.26 0.68 -8.24
N GLU A 50 -7.15 0.71 -9.24
CA GLU A 50 -8.33 1.57 -9.23
C GLU A 50 -9.25 1.27 -8.03
N LYS A 51 -9.48 -0.01 -7.73
CA LYS A 51 -10.28 -0.44 -6.58
C LYS A 51 -9.63 0.03 -5.26
N GLY A 52 -8.32 -0.11 -5.12
CA GLY A 52 -7.57 0.32 -3.95
C GLY A 52 -7.57 1.83 -3.77
N ILE A 53 -7.40 2.61 -4.85
CA ILE A 53 -7.51 4.08 -4.80
C ILE A 53 -8.91 4.52 -4.38
N LYS A 54 -9.97 3.89 -4.93
CA LYS A 54 -11.37 4.13 -4.50
C LYS A 54 -11.58 3.78 -3.02
N ALA A 55 -10.95 2.72 -2.52
CA ALA A 55 -11.00 2.38 -1.11
C ALA A 55 -10.33 3.47 -0.25
N ASN A 56 -9.18 4.03 -0.67
CA ASN A 56 -8.59 5.16 0.03
C ASN A 56 -9.47 6.40 0.06
N LEU A 57 -10.16 6.73 -1.05
CA LEU A 57 -11.08 7.88 -1.07
C LEU A 57 -12.21 7.70 -0.06
N LYS A 58 -12.69 6.47 0.14
CA LYS A 58 -13.69 6.17 1.19
C LYS A 58 -13.10 6.31 2.59
N ILE A 59 -11.85 5.85 2.80
CA ILE A 59 -11.14 6.03 4.07
C ILE A 59 -10.97 7.52 4.38
N GLN A 60 -10.55 8.33 3.41
CA GLN A 60 -10.38 9.78 3.62
C GLN A 60 -11.69 10.49 3.98
N ALA A 61 -12.83 10.03 3.46
CA ALA A 61 -14.13 10.53 3.91
C ALA A 61 -14.41 10.17 5.38
N GLN A 62 -14.02 8.96 5.82
CA GLN A 62 -14.09 8.57 7.23
C GLN A 62 -13.10 9.35 8.10
N GLU A 63 -11.87 9.61 7.62
CA GLU A 63 -10.86 10.43 8.31
C GLU A 63 -11.40 11.83 8.54
N LEU A 64 -11.93 12.47 7.49
CA LEU A 64 -12.49 13.82 7.58
C LEU A 64 -13.66 13.89 8.57
N GLN A 65 -14.61 12.94 8.49
CA GLN A 65 -15.72 12.86 9.43
C GLN A 65 -15.23 12.64 10.88
N GLY A 66 -14.22 11.79 11.05
CA GLY A 66 -13.63 11.53 12.36
C GLY A 66 -12.95 12.76 12.95
N ILE A 67 -12.17 13.50 12.16
CA ILE A 67 -11.53 14.75 12.58
C ILE A 67 -12.58 15.82 12.93
N GLN A 68 -13.66 15.94 12.14
CA GLN A 68 -14.78 16.83 12.45
C GLN A 68 -15.49 16.44 13.74
N THR A 69 -15.59 15.14 14.01
CA THR A 69 -16.13 14.64 15.28
C THR A 69 -15.20 14.99 16.44
N LEU A 70 -13.87 14.86 16.27
CA LEU A 70 -12.89 15.31 17.27
C LEU A 70 -13.01 16.81 17.56
N GLN A 71 -13.19 17.65 16.54
CA GLN A 71 -13.42 19.09 16.71
C GLN A 71 -14.67 19.36 17.57
N ALA A 72 -15.74 18.61 17.36
CA ALA A 72 -16.98 18.75 18.12
C ALA A 72 -16.89 18.17 19.56
N GLN A 73 -15.91 17.31 19.82
CA GLN A 73 -15.71 16.61 21.10
C GLN A 73 -14.56 17.17 21.93
N LEU A 74 -13.96 18.29 21.53
CA LEU A 74 -12.98 18.99 22.36
C LEU A 74 -13.55 19.26 23.76
N ASP A 75 -12.73 19.04 24.79
CA ASP A 75 -13.08 19.17 26.21
C ASP A 75 -14.20 18.23 26.69
N THR A 76 -14.50 17.18 25.91
CA THR A 76 -15.47 16.12 26.29
C THR A 76 -14.78 14.79 26.59
N PRO A 77 -15.37 13.91 27.42
CA PRO A 77 -14.80 12.60 27.71
C PRO A 77 -14.80 11.65 26.49
N ASP A 78 -15.62 11.91 25.47
CA ASP A 78 -15.73 11.06 24.27
C ASP A 78 -14.54 11.22 23.32
N PHE A 79 -13.74 12.27 23.47
CA PHE A 79 -12.64 12.62 22.57
C PHE A 79 -11.68 11.45 22.35
N ASN A 80 -11.20 10.83 23.44
CA ASN A 80 -10.20 9.77 23.37
C ASN A 80 -10.71 8.53 22.62
N ALA A 81 -11.99 8.18 22.80
CA ALA A 81 -12.59 7.05 22.10
C ALA A 81 -12.71 7.32 20.59
N THR A 82 -13.03 8.55 20.20
CA THR A 82 -13.04 8.96 18.78
C THR A 82 -11.62 9.03 18.22
N GLN A 83 -10.64 9.50 18.99
CA GLN A 83 -9.24 9.60 18.58
C GLN A 83 -8.68 8.23 18.21
N THR A 84 -8.92 7.20 19.03
CA THR A 84 -8.54 5.81 18.71
C THR A 84 -9.15 5.36 17.38
N LYS A 85 -10.44 5.62 17.15
CA LYS A 85 -11.10 5.27 15.87
C LYS A 85 -10.47 5.98 14.68
N VAL A 86 -10.11 7.26 14.82
CA VAL A 86 -9.42 8.03 13.77
C VAL A 86 -8.05 7.43 13.47
N LEU A 87 -7.27 7.06 14.49
CA LEU A 87 -5.97 6.41 14.31
C LEU A 87 -6.07 5.05 13.60
N ASP A 88 -7.12 4.27 13.90
CA ASP A 88 -7.40 3.01 13.20
C ASP A 88 -7.79 3.23 11.73
N ILE A 89 -8.56 4.29 11.46
CA ILE A 89 -8.90 4.71 10.09
C ILE A 89 -7.62 5.10 9.33
N GLN A 90 -6.77 5.95 9.91
CA GLN A 90 -5.52 6.41 9.29
C GLN A 90 -4.55 5.27 9.03
N THR A 91 -4.43 4.32 9.96
CA THR A 91 -3.57 3.14 9.78
C THR A 91 -4.04 2.29 8.60
N ARG A 92 -5.35 2.04 8.48
CA ARG A 92 -5.91 1.36 7.29
C ARG A 92 -5.68 2.17 6.01
N GLY A 93 -5.77 3.50 6.08
CA GLY A 93 -5.49 4.41 4.97
C GLY A 93 -4.07 4.26 4.44
N ILE A 94 -3.08 4.25 5.34
CA ILE A 94 -1.65 4.05 5.02
C ILE A 94 -1.41 2.70 4.36
N GLU A 95 -1.94 1.61 4.91
CA GLU A 95 -1.77 0.27 4.36
C GLU A 95 -2.32 0.14 2.94
N ILE A 96 -3.49 0.74 2.67
CA ILE A 96 -4.09 0.71 1.34
C ILE A 96 -3.23 1.51 0.35
N ARG A 97 -2.68 2.66 0.76
CA ARG A 97 -1.81 3.45 -0.13
C ARG A 97 -0.50 2.74 -0.43
N ALA A 98 0.13 2.09 0.55
CA ALA A 98 1.32 1.27 0.31
C ALA A 98 1.05 0.16 -0.72
N LYS A 99 -0.11 -0.51 -0.61
CA LYS A 99 -0.55 -1.51 -1.61
C LYS A 99 -0.78 -0.86 -2.99
N ASN A 100 -1.40 0.32 -3.05
CA ASN A 100 -1.60 1.06 -4.30
C ASN A 100 -0.28 1.46 -4.95
N GLN A 101 0.71 1.95 -4.19
CA GLN A 101 2.05 2.28 -4.69
C GLN A 101 2.73 1.06 -5.29
N LYS A 102 2.63 -0.10 -4.63
CA LYS A 102 3.16 -1.36 -5.18
C LYS A 102 2.49 -1.72 -6.51
N LEU A 103 1.16 -1.73 -6.57
CA LEU A 103 0.42 -2.06 -7.80
C LEU A 103 0.73 -1.05 -8.92
N ALA A 104 0.82 0.24 -8.60
CA ALA A 104 1.17 1.29 -9.54
C ALA A 104 2.59 1.07 -10.09
N LYS A 105 3.55 0.73 -9.24
CA LYS A 105 4.92 0.38 -9.65
C LYS A 105 4.96 -0.85 -10.54
N ASP A 106 4.21 -1.90 -10.22
CA ASP A 106 4.19 -3.16 -10.96
C ASP A 106 3.75 -2.98 -12.43
N ILE A 107 2.96 -1.95 -12.74
CA ILE A 107 2.52 -1.62 -14.11
C ILE A 107 3.05 -0.29 -14.65
N SER A 108 4.00 0.34 -13.96
CA SER A 108 4.52 1.68 -14.30
C SER A 108 3.40 2.71 -14.52
N SER A 109 2.41 2.69 -13.62
CA SER A 109 1.23 3.54 -13.68
C SER A 109 1.58 5.03 -13.54
N PRO A 110 0.96 5.94 -14.30
CA PRO A 110 1.12 7.39 -14.11
C PRO A 110 0.59 7.88 -12.76
N ALA A 111 -0.15 7.04 -12.01
CA ALA A 111 -0.57 7.35 -10.65
C ALA A 111 0.58 7.28 -9.63
N LEU A 112 1.71 6.65 -9.96
CA LEU A 112 2.78 6.36 -8.99
C LEU A 112 3.35 7.63 -8.33
N ASP A 113 3.67 8.66 -9.11
CA ASP A 113 4.24 9.90 -8.58
C ASP A 113 3.28 10.58 -7.61
N GLY A 114 2.00 10.67 -7.99
CA GLY A 114 0.97 11.24 -7.14
C GLY A 114 0.66 10.42 -5.89
N LEU A 115 0.90 9.09 -5.92
CA LEU A 115 0.82 8.24 -4.73
C LEU A 115 2.03 8.43 -3.80
N ASN A 116 3.21 8.71 -4.34
CA ASN A 116 4.43 8.95 -3.55
C ASN A 116 4.44 10.32 -2.85
N ILE A 117 3.80 11.34 -3.43
CA ILE A 117 3.67 12.67 -2.80
C ILE A 117 3.00 12.59 -1.43
N VAL A 118 2.01 11.72 -1.28
CA VAL A 118 1.15 11.68 -0.08
C VAL A 118 1.67 10.77 1.02
N GLU A 119 2.71 9.97 0.78
CA GLU A 119 3.22 8.99 1.75
C GLU A 119 3.73 9.67 3.03
N GLY A 120 4.58 10.69 2.89
CA GLY A 120 5.09 11.45 4.05
C GLY A 120 4.01 12.25 4.78
N ALA A 121 2.99 12.72 4.06
CA ALA A 121 1.88 13.48 4.64
C ALA A 121 1.07 12.65 5.64
N GLN A 122 0.85 11.36 5.37
CA GLN A 122 0.00 10.53 6.24
C GLN A 122 0.67 10.13 7.55
N VAL A 123 1.99 9.96 7.55
CA VAL A 123 2.73 9.72 8.79
C VAL A 123 2.61 10.95 9.67
N LYS A 124 2.80 12.14 9.08
CA LYS A 124 2.61 13.41 9.78
C LYS A 124 1.18 13.58 10.31
N GLU A 125 0.16 13.31 9.50
CA GLU A 125 -1.26 13.36 9.91
C GLU A 125 -1.56 12.41 11.08
N LYS A 126 -0.97 11.20 11.07
CA LYS A 126 -1.11 10.24 12.17
C LYS A 126 -0.42 10.71 13.45
N ASP A 127 0.77 11.29 13.32
CA ASP A 127 1.51 11.85 14.45
C ASP A 127 0.76 13.04 15.06
N GLN A 128 0.18 13.90 14.22
CA GLN A 128 -0.68 15.01 14.65
C GLN A 128 -1.90 14.49 15.43
N VAL A 129 -2.64 13.49 14.91
CA VAL A 129 -3.78 12.90 15.63
C VAL A 129 -3.35 12.24 16.94
N THR A 130 -2.23 11.54 16.96
CA THR A 130 -1.66 10.92 18.17
C THR A 130 -1.28 11.98 19.21
N GLY A 131 -0.83 13.15 18.76
CA GLY A 131 -0.39 14.25 19.61
C GLY A 131 -1.50 14.99 20.33
N LEU A 132 -2.75 14.93 19.83
CA LEU A 132 -3.90 15.67 20.36
C LEU A 132 -4.14 15.34 21.83
N LYS A 133 -4.49 16.36 22.61
CA LYS A 133 -4.76 16.30 24.06
C LYS A 133 -6.25 16.22 24.41
N GLY A 134 -7.13 16.41 23.43
CA GLY A 134 -8.56 16.56 23.64
C GLY A 134 -8.97 17.92 24.19
N GLN A 135 -8.13 18.94 24.06
CA GLN A 135 -8.34 20.25 24.69
C GLN A 135 -8.42 21.36 23.65
N ALA A 136 -9.47 22.19 23.69
CA ALA A 136 -9.67 23.22 22.67
C ALA A 136 -8.50 24.23 22.61
N ALA A 137 -7.95 24.59 23.78
CA ALA A 137 -6.83 25.52 23.89
C ALA A 137 -5.52 25.00 23.27
N ALA A 138 -5.36 23.68 23.13
CA ALA A 138 -4.14 23.05 22.61
C ALA A 138 -4.29 22.56 21.17
N ASP A 139 -5.47 22.06 20.81
CA ASP A 139 -5.63 21.18 19.64
C ASP A 139 -6.36 21.83 18.47
N LYS A 140 -7.02 22.97 18.67
CA LYS A 140 -7.90 23.57 17.65
C LYS A 140 -7.18 23.81 16.32
N ASP A 141 -6.00 24.43 16.35
CA ASP A 141 -5.24 24.73 15.13
C ASP A 141 -4.71 23.47 14.46
N THR A 142 -4.33 22.46 15.24
CA THR A 142 -3.90 21.15 14.74
C THR A 142 -5.04 20.43 14.04
N LEU A 143 -6.25 20.43 14.62
CA LEU A 143 -7.44 19.85 13.99
C LEU A 143 -7.85 20.61 12.73
N ASP A 144 -7.81 21.94 12.75
CA ASP A 144 -8.11 22.78 11.58
C ASP A 144 -7.08 22.58 10.45
N THR A 145 -5.84 22.19 10.79
CA THR A 145 -4.79 21.79 9.84
C THR A 145 -5.04 20.40 9.28
N LEU A 146 -5.35 19.43 10.15
CA LEU A 146 -5.67 18.04 9.77
C LEU A 146 -6.84 17.97 8.77
N VAL A 147 -7.88 18.80 8.95
CA VAL A 147 -8.99 18.91 7.98
C VAL A 147 -8.47 19.28 6.60
N LYS A 148 -7.59 20.27 6.50
CA LYS A 148 -7.01 20.72 5.22
C LYS A 148 -6.14 19.63 4.60
N GLU A 149 -5.26 19.01 5.40
CA GLU A 149 -4.37 17.95 4.94
C GLU A 149 -5.15 16.75 4.39
N VAL A 150 -6.20 16.29 5.08
CA VAL A 150 -7.07 15.20 4.57
C VAL A 150 -7.80 15.61 3.29
N MET A 151 -8.29 16.86 3.20
CA MET A 151 -8.94 17.36 1.98
C MET A 151 -7.98 17.42 0.79
N ASP A 152 -6.76 17.92 1.00
CA ASP A 152 -5.71 18.02 -0.03
C ASP A 152 -5.24 16.63 -0.47
N GLY A 153 -5.01 15.73 0.49
CA GLY A 153 -4.72 14.33 0.23
C GLY A 153 -5.85 13.64 -0.54
N THR A 154 -7.11 14.00 -0.28
CA THR A 154 -8.27 13.49 -1.03
C THR A 154 -8.28 14.01 -2.46
N ALA A 155 -8.00 15.29 -2.66
CA ALA A 155 -7.90 15.89 -3.99
C ALA A 155 -6.78 15.24 -4.80
N GLN A 156 -5.61 15.00 -4.19
CA GLN A 156 -4.51 14.29 -4.83
C GLN A 156 -4.91 12.85 -5.19
N ASN A 157 -5.61 12.15 -4.31
CA ASN A 157 -6.00 10.76 -4.57
C ASN A 157 -7.10 10.64 -5.66
N LYS A 158 -7.93 11.67 -5.85
CA LYS A 158 -8.81 11.77 -7.03
C LYS A 158 -8.01 11.89 -8.33
N LYS A 159 -6.95 12.71 -8.36
CA LYS A 159 -6.04 12.80 -9.52
C LYS A 159 -5.35 11.45 -9.79
N ASN A 160 -4.93 10.75 -8.73
CA ASN A 160 -4.32 9.42 -8.84
C ASN A 160 -5.30 8.39 -9.43
N LEU A 161 -6.58 8.49 -9.09
CA LEU A 161 -7.61 7.61 -9.66
C LEU A 161 -7.75 7.85 -11.17
N ASP A 162 -7.79 9.10 -11.61
CA ASP A 162 -7.91 9.43 -13.03
C ASP A 162 -6.64 9.04 -13.81
N ALA A 163 -5.46 9.24 -13.22
CA ALA A 163 -4.21 8.73 -13.75
C ALA A 163 -4.24 7.20 -13.89
N ALA A 164 -4.65 6.47 -12.84
CA ALA A 164 -4.75 5.01 -12.89
C ALA A 164 -5.72 4.52 -13.97
N LYS A 165 -6.86 5.21 -14.18
CA LYS A 165 -7.79 4.89 -15.28
C LYS A 165 -7.16 5.07 -16.66
N SER A 166 -6.26 6.06 -16.81
CA SER A 166 -5.57 6.35 -18.07
C SER A 166 -4.44 5.38 -18.41
N GLN A 167 -4.02 4.53 -17.45
CA GLN A 167 -2.99 3.52 -17.67
C GLN A 167 -3.38 2.61 -18.83
N LYS A 168 -2.47 2.46 -19.80
CA LYS A 168 -2.66 1.53 -20.91
C LYS A 168 -2.19 0.14 -20.52
N CYS A 169 -3.09 -0.80 -20.70
CA CYS A 169 -2.87 -2.23 -20.85
C CYS A 169 -3.52 -2.53 -22.21
#